data_AF-A0AAV2IJ41-F1
#
_entry.id   AF-A0AAV2IJ41-F1
#
_cell.length_a   1.000
_cell.length_b   1.000
_cell.length_c   1.000
_cell.angle_alpha   90.00
_cell.angle_beta   90.00
_cell.angle_gamma   90.00
#
_symmetry.space_group_name_H-M   'P 1'
#
loop_
_entity.id
_entity.type
_entity.pdbx_description
1 polymer ?
#
loop_
_entity_poly.entity_id
_entity_poly.type
_entity_poly.pdbx_seq_one_letter_code
_entity_poly.pdbx_strand_id
1 'polypeptide(L)' 'QPSEPRVLRHSFRLYHFRRPHRCFVCKQLVYNQGSACQVCRYICHRKCELQV' A
#
# COMPACT_ATOMS: atom_id res chain seq x y z
N GLN A 1 -15.40 -20.32 -19.45
CA GLN A 1 -14.48 -19.20 -19.18
C GLN A 1 -13.59 -19.62 -18.00
N PRO A 2 -12.26 -19.68 -18.14
CA PRO A 2 -11.41 -20.05 -17.02
C PRO A 2 -11.34 -18.87 -16.05
N SER A 3 -11.64 -19.15 -14.79
CA SER A 3 -11.54 -18.27 -13.65
C SER A 3 -10.11 -17.77 -13.50
N GLU A 4 -9.86 -16.55 -13.99
CA GLU A 4 -8.65 -15.79 -13.71
C GLU A 4 -8.42 -15.81 -12.18
N PRO A 5 -7.20 -16.12 -11.70
CA PRO A 5 -6.93 -16.04 -10.28
C PRO A 5 -7.31 -14.63 -9.88
N ARG A 6 -8.27 -14.49 -8.96
CA ARG A 6 -8.54 -13.21 -8.32
C ARG A 6 -7.28 -12.88 -7.55
N VAL A 7 -6.29 -12.31 -8.24
CA VAL A 7 -5.15 -11.65 -7.63
C VAL A 7 -5.83 -10.72 -6.66
N LEU A 8 -5.72 -11.01 -5.37
CA LEU A 8 -6.23 -10.17 -4.30
C LEU A 8 -5.37 -8.91 -4.34
N ARG A 9 -5.62 -8.06 -5.35
CA ARG A 9 -4.90 -6.83 -5.57
C ARG A 9 -5.26 -5.96 -4.40
N HIS A 10 -4.25 -5.66 -3.61
CA HIS A 10 -4.39 -4.73 -2.50
C HIS A 10 -4.99 -3.42 -3.03
N SER A 11 -6.16 -3.06 -2.52
CA SER A 11 -6.80 -1.79 -2.87
C SER A 11 -6.13 -0.69 -2.07
N PHE A 12 -5.07 -0.11 -2.61
CA PHE A 12 -4.38 1.02 -2.01
C PHE A 12 -5.13 2.32 -2.26
N ARG A 13 -5.23 3.14 -1.21
CA ARG A 13 -5.74 4.51 -1.28
C ARG A 13 -4.68 5.47 -0.79
N LEU A 14 -4.55 6.61 -1.46
CA LEU A 14 -3.65 7.67 -1.05
C LEU A 14 -4.13 8.27 0.28
N TYR A 15 -3.24 8.32 1.26
CA TYR A 15 -3.49 8.94 2.56
C TYR A 15 -2.39 9.96 2.87
N HIS A 16 -2.83 11.06 3.49
CA HIS A 16 -1.94 12.06 4.06
C HIS A 16 -1.80 11.73 5.54
N PHE A 17 -0.63 11.24 5.93
CA PHE A 17 -0.38 10.81 7.30
C PHE A 17 0.05 12.02 8.14
N ARG A 18 -0.46 12.11 9.36
CA ARG A 18 -0.03 13.14 10.33
C ARG A 18 1.31 12.79 11.01
N ARG A 19 1.73 11.53 10.91
CA ARG A 19 2.96 10.99 11.50
C ARG A 19 3.64 10.05 10.50
N PRO A 20 4.97 9.93 10.54
CA PRO A 20 5.66 9.02 9.65
C PRO A 20 5.32 7.56 9.98
N HIS A 21 5.04 6.77 8.95
CA HIS A 21 4.78 5.34 9.06
C HIS A 21 5.86 4.53 8.35
N ARG A 22 6.15 3.31 8.81
CA ARG A 22 7.13 2.45 8.15
C ARG A 22 6.49 1.77 6.93
N CYS A 23 7.09 1.95 5.76
CA CYS A 23 6.66 1.31 4.52
C CYS A 23 6.79 -0.20 4.64
N PHE A 24 5.74 -0.94 4.28
CA PHE A 24 5.75 -2.39 4.33
C PHE A 24 6.77 -3.03 3.36
N VAL A 25 7.03 -2.38 2.22
CA VAL A 25 7.91 -2.88 1.15
C VAL A 25 9.38 -2.58 1.44
N CYS A 26 9.77 -1.31 1.33
CA CYS A 26 11.18 -0.90 1.46
C CYS A 26 11.63 -0.69 2.91
N LYS A 27 10.72 -0.83 3.88
CA LYS A 27 10.96 -0.62 5.32
C LYS A 27 11.43 0.78 5.71
N GLN A 28 11.38 1.75 4.80
CA GLN A 28 11.69 3.18 5.01
C GLN A 28 10.47 3.96 5.53
N LEU A 29 10.69 5.13 6.11
CA LEU A 29 9.61 5.99 6.61
C LEU A 29 8.83 6.68 5.47
N VAL A 30 7.52 6.70 5.61
CA VAL A 30 6.51 7.39 4.79
C VAL A 30 6.07 8.59 5.61
N TYR A 31 6.52 9.80 5.27
CA TYR A 31 6.30 10.99 6.10
C TYR A 31 4.93 11.63 5.89
N ASN A 32 4.71 12.20 4.71
CA ASN A 32 3.55 13.08 4.47
C ASN A 32 2.46 12.39 3.65
N GLN A 33 2.87 11.67 2.61
CA GLN A 33 1.95 11.02 1.68
C GLN A 33 2.43 9.62 1.39
N GLY A 34 1.50 8.69 1.46
CA GLY A 34 1.69 7.32 1.00
C GLY A 34 0.35 6.66 0.82
N SER A 35 0.37 5.34 0.84
CA SER A 35 -0.72 4.54 0.35
C SER A 35 -1.04 3.48 1.37
N ALA A 36 -2.31 3.41 1.75
CA ALA A 36 -2.80 2.46 2.72
C ALA A 36 -3.76 1.49 2.03
N CYS A 37 -3.53 0.19 2.17
CA CYS A 37 -4.45 -0.81 1.67
C CYS A 37 -5.74 -0.77 2.53
N GLN A 38 -6.90 -0.62 1.90
CA GLN A 38 -8.18 -0.54 2.62
C GLN A 38 -8.58 -1.88 3.25
N VAL A 39 -7.97 -2.99 2.81
CA VAL A 39 -8.27 -4.35 3.30
C VAL A 39 -7.32 -4.75 4.44
N CYS A 40 -6.01 -4.81 4.16
CA CYS A 40 -5.01 -5.26 5.15
C CYS A 40 -4.42 -4.13 6.00
N ARG A 41 -4.77 -2.86 5.73
CA ARG A 41 -4.26 -1.66 6.42
C ARG A 41 -2.74 -1.46 6.31
N TYR A 42 -2.07 -2.16 5.40
CA TYR A 42 -0.65 -1.96 5.13
C TYR A 42 -0.38 -0.59 4.53
N ILE A 43 0.62 0.09 5.07
CA ILE A 43 1.07 1.40 4.62
C ILE A 43 2.36 1.21 3.82
N CYS A 44 2.39 1.75 2.60
CA CYS A 44 3.57 1.78 1.76
C CYS A 44 3.70 3.14 1.06
N HIS A 45 4.84 3.39 0.42
CA HIS A 45 4.94 4.53 -0.50
C HIS A 45 4.11 4.27 -1.75
N ARG A 46 3.65 5.32 -2.41
CA ARG A 46 2.95 5.21 -3.70
C ARG A 46 3.72 4.41 -4.75
N LYS A 47 5.05 4.61 -4.82
CA LYS A 47 5.95 3.84 -5.70
C LYS A 47 6.10 2.37 -5.28
N CYS A 48 5.82 2.06 -4.03
CA CYS A 48 5.90 0.71 -3.48
C CYS A 48 4.59 -0.07 -3.63
N GLU A 49 3.48 0.58 -4.01
CA GLU A 49 2.20 -0.11 -4.29
C GLU A 49 2.36 -1.20 -5.35
N LEU A 50 3.20 -0.96 -6.37
CA LEU A 50 3.45 -1.91 -7.45
C LEU A 50 4.29 -3.13 -7.02
N GLN A 51 4.89 -3.08 -5.83
CA GLN A 51 5.74 -4.15 -5.28
C GLN A 51 5.01 -4.96 -4.20
N VAL A 52 3.73 -4.67 -3.94
CA VAL A 52 2.86 -5.42 -3.01
C VAL A 52 1.87 -6.24 -3.82
#